data_AF-A0A8K0SG48-F1
#
_entry.id   AF-A0A8K0SG48-F1
#
_cell.length_a   1.000
_cell.length_b   1.000
_cell.length_c   1.000
_cell.angle_alpha   90.00
_cell.angle_beta   90.00
_cell.angle_gamma   90.00
#
_symmetry.space_group_name_H-M   'P 1'
#
loop_
_entity.id
_entity.type
_entity.pdbx_description
1 polymer ?
#
loop_
_entity_poly.entity_id
_entity_poly.type
_entity_poly.pdbx_seq_one_letter_code
_entity_poly.pdbx_strand_id
1 'polypeptide(L)'
;MNDDPTPFASAEGLGFFRVNVADYPVSRPIKRALDTFFEWFGLGLYKTFGARAGDYNFRKTRSASDVDCLIIHLLTKGSRVTCWKGSHVKPLPHMEGENNLWLVPRAALRRIPDIAPMEATFEEGGFMIRDPGTVVEISKGHAITFAVGRKEVLRKSWKPMKMPRSKELEDEVALLHDRNVGVNIEYLEEDPHT
;
A
#
# COMPACT_ATOMS: atom_id res chain seq x y z
N MET A 1 -20.18 6.42 -3.27
CA MET A 1 -19.55 6.25 -4.58
C MET A 1 -18.68 7.47 -4.81
N ASN A 2 -17.37 7.27 -4.96
CA ASN A 2 -16.47 8.26 -5.55
C ASN A 2 -15.67 7.46 -6.58
N ASP A 3 -16.17 7.50 -7.80
CA ASP A 3 -15.42 7.14 -9.00
C ASP A 3 -14.38 8.25 -9.20
N ASP A 4 -13.24 8.09 -8.53
CA ASP A 4 -12.03 8.73 -9.02
C ASP A 4 -11.50 7.75 -10.09
N PRO A 5 -11.44 8.11 -11.38
CA PRO A 5 -10.88 7.24 -12.39
C PRO A 5 -9.42 7.05 -12.02
N THR A 6 -9.11 5.92 -11.37
CA THR A 6 -7.80 5.62 -10.81
C THR A 6 -6.76 5.89 -11.92
N PRO A 7 -6.01 7.00 -11.88
CA PRO A 7 -5.13 7.37 -13.02
C PRO A 7 -4.05 6.31 -13.28
N PHE A 8 -3.92 5.38 -12.34
CA PHE A 8 -2.88 4.38 -12.20
C PHE A 8 -3.38 2.94 -12.36
N ALA A 9 -4.67 2.73 -12.70
CA ALA A 9 -5.17 1.44 -13.21
C ALA A 9 -4.82 1.33 -14.70
N SER A 10 -3.53 1.39 -15.00
CA SER A 10 -2.98 1.56 -16.34
C SER A 10 -1.62 0.87 -16.46
N ALA A 11 -1.18 0.64 -17.70
CA ALA A 11 0.16 0.13 -17.98
C ALA A 11 1.24 1.02 -17.36
N GLU A 12 1.07 2.35 -17.42
CA GLU A 12 2.00 3.31 -16.79
C GLU A 12 2.06 3.15 -15.27
N GLY A 13 0.92 2.96 -14.61
CA GLY A 13 0.87 2.71 -13.16
C GLY A 13 1.61 1.42 -12.77
N LEU A 14 1.43 0.34 -13.53
CA LEU A 14 2.18 -0.90 -13.32
C LEU A 14 3.68 -0.74 -13.64
N GLY A 15 4.02 -0.05 -14.72
CA GLY A 15 5.41 0.28 -15.05
C GLY A 15 6.09 1.10 -13.97
N PHE A 16 5.37 2.05 -13.36
CA PHE A 16 5.88 2.82 -12.22
C PHE A 16 6.11 1.94 -10.99
N PHE A 17 5.16 1.06 -10.63
CA PHE A 17 5.35 0.08 -9.56
C PHE A 17 6.55 -0.82 -9.85
N ARG A 18 6.64 -1.32 -11.09
CA ARG A 18 7.74 -2.15 -11.54
C ARG A 18 9.06 -1.43 -11.31
N VAL A 19 9.29 -0.27 -11.92
CA VAL A 19 10.55 0.48 -11.81
C VAL A 19 10.91 0.85 -10.36
N ASN A 20 9.94 1.24 -9.54
CA ASN A 20 10.21 1.82 -8.21
C ASN A 20 10.12 0.81 -7.05
N VAL A 21 9.55 -0.38 -7.27
CA VAL A 21 9.34 -1.39 -6.23
C VAL A 21 9.83 -2.77 -6.63
N ALA A 22 9.51 -3.25 -7.85
CA ALA A 22 9.79 -4.62 -8.26
C ALA A 22 11.13 -4.80 -9.01
N ASP A 23 11.57 -3.78 -9.74
CA ASP A 23 12.75 -3.80 -10.60
C ASP A 23 14.03 -3.39 -9.88
N TYR A 24 15.12 -3.93 -10.42
CA TYR A 24 16.48 -3.79 -9.96
C TYR A 24 17.26 -2.99 -11.00
N PRO A 25 17.50 -1.68 -10.79
CA PRO A 25 18.81 -1.25 -10.24
C PRO A 25 18.79 -0.05 -9.25
N VAL A 26 17.67 0.67 -9.04
CA VAL A 26 17.64 1.95 -8.27
C VAL A 26 16.94 1.83 -6.90
N SER A 27 15.91 0.99 -6.77
CA SER A 27 15.07 0.85 -5.57
C SER A 27 15.54 -0.25 -4.59
N ARG A 28 16.84 -0.58 -4.61
CA ARG A 28 17.46 -1.72 -3.89
C ARG A 28 16.97 -1.94 -2.45
N PRO A 29 16.71 -0.89 -1.63
CA PRO A 29 16.23 -1.09 -0.27
C PRO A 29 14.81 -1.70 -0.19
N ILE A 30 13.90 -1.33 -1.08
CA ILE A 30 12.49 -1.76 -1.00
C ILE A 30 12.37 -3.23 -1.37
N LYS A 31 12.83 -3.61 -2.57
CA LYS A 31 12.78 -5.00 -3.02
C LYS A 31 13.50 -5.93 -2.04
N ARG A 32 14.68 -5.55 -1.55
CA ARG A 32 15.44 -6.34 -0.55
C ARG A 32 14.66 -6.51 0.76
N ALA A 33 13.98 -5.47 1.23
CA ALA A 33 13.13 -5.59 2.40
C ALA A 33 11.97 -6.56 2.15
N LEU A 34 11.30 -6.45 1.00
CA LEU A 34 10.20 -7.36 0.63
C LEU A 34 10.67 -8.82 0.54
N ASP A 35 11.82 -9.06 -0.06
CA ASP A 35 12.43 -10.40 -0.22
C ASP A 35 12.82 -11.03 1.12
N THR A 36 12.93 -10.23 2.19
CA THR A 36 13.15 -10.75 3.56
C THR A 36 11.86 -11.35 4.15
N PHE A 37 10.68 -10.90 3.68
CA PHE A 37 9.39 -11.38 4.17
C PHE A 37 8.70 -12.38 3.23
N PHE A 38 9.05 -12.34 1.95
CA PHE A 38 8.34 -13.01 0.87
C PHE A 38 9.30 -13.59 -0.16
N GLU A 39 9.23 -14.91 -0.39
CA GLU A 39 9.85 -15.51 -1.59
C GLU A 39 9.14 -15.06 -2.86
N TRP A 40 7.82 -14.85 -2.76
CA TRP A 40 6.94 -14.32 -3.80
C TRP A 40 5.93 -13.36 -3.16
N PHE A 41 5.68 -12.23 -3.82
CA PHE A 41 4.59 -11.33 -3.44
C PHE A 41 3.85 -10.86 -4.69
N GLY A 42 2.62 -10.41 -4.52
CA GLY A 42 1.90 -9.74 -5.59
C GLY A 42 1.29 -8.43 -5.15
N LEU A 43 1.13 -7.53 -6.11
CA LEU A 43 0.46 -6.25 -5.95
C LEU A 43 -1.05 -6.46 -5.95
N GLY A 44 -1.76 -5.89 -4.97
CA GLY A 44 -3.23 -5.91 -4.96
C GLY A 44 -3.90 -4.62 -4.50
N LEU A 45 -3.12 -3.57 -4.25
CA LEU A 45 -3.66 -2.23 -4.11
C LEU A 45 -2.64 -1.21 -4.60
N TYR A 46 -3.12 -0.23 -5.35
CA TYR A 46 -2.43 0.99 -5.71
C TYR A 46 -3.34 2.15 -5.33
N LYS A 47 -2.89 3.08 -4.47
CA LYS A 47 -3.63 4.30 -4.11
C LYS A 47 -2.68 5.48 -3.90
N THR A 48 -3.16 6.69 -4.15
CA THR A 48 -2.48 7.92 -3.74
C THR A 48 -3.18 8.50 -2.51
N PHE A 49 -2.39 9.07 -1.59
CA PHE A 49 -2.89 9.78 -0.43
C PHE A 49 -2.19 11.14 -0.33
N GLY A 50 -2.97 12.21 -0.27
CA GLY A 50 -2.47 13.52 0.14
C GLY A 50 -2.44 13.66 1.66
N ALA A 51 -1.95 14.82 2.10
CA ALA A 51 -2.00 15.21 3.50
C ALA A 51 -3.44 15.16 4.02
N ARG A 52 -3.65 14.44 5.12
CA ARG A 52 -4.96 14.29 5.75
C ARG A 52 -4.79 14.17 7.25
N ALA A 53 -5.50 15.03 7.97
CA ALA A 53 -5.55 14.96 9.42
C ALA A 53 -6.23 13.65 9.87
N GLY A 54 -5.62 12.97 10.83
CA GLY A 54 -6.16 11.74 11.40
C GLY A 54 -5.19 10.56 11.33
N ASP A 55 -5.36 9.66 12.29
CA ASP A 55 -4.50 8.49 12.48
C ASP A 55 -5.19 7.26 11.88
N TYR A 56 -4.72 6.78 10.73
CA TYR A 56 -5.38 5.74 9.93
C TYR A 56 -4.58 4.44 9.82
N ASN A 57 -5.27 3.31 9.65
CA ASN A 57 -4.64 2.06 9.24
C ASN A 57 -5.49 1.30 8.19
N PHE A 58 -4.85 0.37 7.46
CA PHE A 58 -5.50 -0.40 6.40
C PHE A 58 -6.23 -1.63 6.94
N ARG A 59 -5.92 -2.05 8.17
CA ARG A 59 -6.43 -3.28 8.80
C ARG A 59 -6.68 -3.05 10.28
N LYS A 60 -7.85 -3.47 10.79
CA LYS A 60 -8.23 -3.34 12.20
C LYS A 60 -7.21 -4.01 13.13
N THR A 61 -6.86 -5.25 12.88
CA THR A 61 -5.85 -5.96 13.68
C THR A 61 -5.37 -7.20 12.93
N ARG A 62 -4.17 -7.64 13.26
CA ARG A 62 -3.62 -8.91 12.79
C ARG A 62 -3.86 -9.99 13.84
N SER A 63 -4.43 -11.13 13.41
CA SER A 63 -4.71 -12.29 14.27
C SER A 63 -3.62 -13.37 14.21
N ALA A 64 -2.60 -13.22 13.36
CA ALA A 64 -1.60 -14.26 13.09
C ALA A 64 -0.16 -13.75 13.24
N SER A 65 0.75 -14.62 13.66
CA SER A 65 2.19 -14.33 13.85
C SER A 65 2.96 -14.04 12.56
N ASP A 66 2.37 -14.30 11.38
CA ASP A 66 3.09 -14.25 10.10
C ASP A 66 2.70 -13.05 9.24
N VAL A 67 3.70 -12.37 8.67
CA VAL A 67 3.50 -11.20 7.80
C VAL A 67 2.89 -11.70 6.50
N ASP A 68 1.61 -11.40 6.28
CA ASP A 68 0.84 -11.84 5.12
C ASP A 68 0.80 -10.77 4.01
N CYS A 69 0.94 -9.51 4.38
CA CYS A 69 1.01 -8.37 3.48
C CYS A 69 1.75 -7.18 4.11
N LEU A 70 2.26 -6.30 3.26
CA LEU A 70 2.96 -5.06 3.61
C LEU A 70 2.41 -3.89 2.82
N ILE A 71 2.41 -2.72 3.44
CA ILE A 71 2.12 -1.44 2.80
C ILE A 71 3.44 -0.71 2.53
N ILE A 72 3.60 -0.23 1.30
CA ILE A 72 4.74 0.57 0.85
C ILE A 72 4.21 1.95 0.51
N HIS A 73 4.80 2.98 1.10
CA HIS A 73 4.52 4.37 0.76
C HIS A 73 5.76 4.97 0.11
N LEU A 74 5.62 5.53 -1.10
CA LEU A 74 6.61 6.41 -1.72
C LEU A 74 6.17 7.85 -1.47
N LEU A 75 6.96 8.59 -0.71
CA LEU A 75 6.64 9.89 -0.14
C LEU A 75 7.33 11.02 -0.91
N THR A 76 6.57 12.06 -1.22
CA THR A 76 7.12 13.27 -1.86
C THR A 76 8.07 14.03 -0.95
N LYS A 77 8.89 14.89 -1.55
CA LYS A 77 9.76 15.85 -0.85
C LYS A 77 9.00 16.67 0.18
N GLY A 78 9.54 16.77 1.40
CA GLY A 78 8.97 17.55 2.51
C GLY A 78 7.74 16.93 3.17
N SER A 79 7.43 15.66 2.88
CA SER A 79 6.34 14.95 3.55
C SER A 79 6.60 14.78 5.04
N ARG A 80 5.54 14.89 5.86
CA ARG A 80 5.58 14.68 7.31
C ARG A 80 4.64 13.57 7.70
N VAL A 81 5.18 12.59 8.42
CA VAL A 81 4.46 11.37 8.79
C VAL A 81 4.60 11.13 10.29
N THR A 82 3.49 10.80 10.94
CA THR A 82 3.46 10.27 12.30
C THR A 82 3.13 8.78 12.22
N CYS A 83 4.03 7.92 12.68
CA CYS A 83 3.83 6.48 12.78
C CYS A 83 3.68 6.08 14.24
N TRP A 84 2.62 5.36 14.59
CA TRP A 84 2.42 4.87 15.97
C TRP A 84 3.06 3.50 16.13
N LYS A 85 4.28 3.47 16.67
CA LYS A 85 5.02 2.23 16.93
C LYS A 85 4.22 1.30 17.83
N GLY A 86 4.30 -0.01 17.56
CA GLY A 86 3.61 -1.03 18.35
C GLY A 86 2.10 -1.13 18.10
N SER A 87 1.48 -0.20 17.36
CA SER A 87 0.02 -0.19 17.22
C SER A 87 -0.55 -1.38 16.41
N HIS A 88 0.26 -1.99 15.53
CA HIS A 88 -0.16 -3.11 14.67
C HIS A 88 -0.45 -4.41 15.43
N VAL A 89 0.06 -4.56 16.66
CA VAL A 89 -0.14 -5.75 17.51
C VAL A 89 -1.13 -5.51 18.66
N LYS A 90 -1.65 -4.29 18.80
CA LYS A 90 -2.55 -3.94 19.90
C LYS A 90 -4.00 -3.90 19.39
N PRO A 91 -4.99 -4.31 20.20
CA PRO A 91 -6.39 -4.05 19.89
C PRO A 91 -6.67 -2.55 20.00
N LEU A 92 -7.19 -1.95 18.93
CA LEU A 92 -7.48 -0.52 18.85
C LEU A 92 -8.97 -0.28 18.58
N PRO A 93 -9.55 0.84 19.06
CA PRO A 93 -10.88 1.25 18.66
C PRO A 93 -10.83 1.85 17.26
N HIS A 94 -11.46 1.17 16.29
CA HIS A 94 -11.56 1.64 14.90
C HIS A 94 -12.91 2.26 14.62
N MET A 95 -12.87 3.34 13.85
CA MET A 95 -14.02 3.98 13.23
C MET A 95 -13.84 3.95 11.72
N GLU A 96 -14.92 3.94 10.95
CA GLU A 96 -14.82 4.08 9.51
C GLU A 96 -14.27 5.47 9.17
N GLY A 97 -13.18 5.51 8.41
CA GLY A 97 -12.58 6.73 7.92
C GLY A 97 -13.10 7.09 6.53
N GLU A 98 -13.12 8.38 6.23
CA GLU A 98 -13.59 8.93 4.95
C GLU A 98 -12.77 8.48 3.72
N ASN A 99 -11.59 7.90 3.93
CA ASN A 99 -10.64 7.45 2.91
C ASN A 99 -10.69 5.94 2.65
N ASN A 100 -11.76 5.26 3.07
CA ASN A 100 -11.86 3.80 3.09
C ASN A 100 -10.76 3.10 3.92
N LEU A 101 -10.19 3.82 4.89
CA LEU A 101 -9.28 3.28 5.91
C LEU A 101 -9.98 3.30 7.26
N TRP A 102 -9.38 2.66 8.25
CA TRP A 102 -9.88 2.72 9.62
C TRP A 102 -9.21 3.88 10.36
N LEU A 103 -10.02 4.80 10.85
CA LEU A 103 -9.58 5.88 11.73
C LEU A 103 -9.46 5.35 13.16
N VAL A 104 -8.37 5.66 13.83
CA VAL A 104 -8.17 5.38 15.25
C VAL A 104 -8.08 6.71 16.00
N PRO A 105 -8.91 6.96 17.03
CA PRO A 105 -8.81 8.19 17.81
C PRO A 105 -7.42 8.35 18.43
N ARG A 106 -6.77 9.49 18.19
CA ARG A 106 -5.46 9.84 18.78
C ARG A 106 -5.41 9.68 20.30
N ALA A 107 -6.51 10.06 20.97
CA ALA A 107 -6.63 9.92 22.41
C ALA A 107 -6.56 8.45 22.88
N ALA A 108 -7.06 7.50 22.08
CA ALA A 108 -6.94 6.08 22.38
C ALA A 108 -5.49 5.59 22.21
N LEU A 109 -4.81 6.01 21.14
CA LEU A 109 -3.40 5.64 20.89
C LEU A 109 -2.49 6.07 22.04
N ARG A 110 -2.68 7.28 22.56
CA ARG A 110 -1.90 7.82 23.69
C ARG A 110 -2.16 7.13 25.03
N ARG A 111 -3.27 6.42 25.19
CA ARG A 111 -3.65 5.75 26.45
C ARG A 111 -3.11 4.33 26.56
N ILE A 112 -2.69 3.73 25.44
CA ILE A 112 -2.27 2.32 25.41
C ILE A 112 -0.76 2.26 25.70
N PRO A 113 -0.32 1.51 26.73
CA PRO A 113 1.10 1.28 26.98
C PRO A 113 1.79 0.65 25.76
N ASP A 114 3.06 0.99 25.57
CA ASP A 114 3.94 0.55 24.47
C ASP A 114 3.57 1.05 23.07
N ILE A 115 2.53 1.88 22.94
CA ILE A 115 2.26 2.63 21.71
C ILE A 115 2.91 4.01 21.85
N ALA A 116 3.81 4.34 20.93
CA ALA A 116 4.51 5.61 20.92
C ALA A 116 4.47 6.25 19.52
N PRO A 117 4.22 7.57 19.43
CA PRO A 117 4.34 8.27 18.16
C PRO A 117 5.83 8.34 17.77
N MET A 118 6.11 8.12 16.50
CA MET A 118 7.38 8.41 15.85
C MET A 118 7.10 9.33 14.68
N GLU A 119 7.57 10.56 14.79
CA GLU A 119 7.50 11.53 13.71
C GLU A 119 8.71 11.39 12.79
N ALA A 120 8.47 11.48 11.48
CA ALA A 120 9.50 11.49 10.47
C ALA A 120 9.20 12.57 9.42
N THR A 121 10.22 13.35 9.07
CA THR A 121 10.16 14.28 7.94
C THR A 121 11.04 13.75 6.82
N PHE A 122 10.44 13.63 5.63
CA PHE A 122 11.10 13.14 4.43
C PHE A 122 11.58 14.33 3.60
N GLU A 123 12.66 14.98 4.06
CA GLU A 123 13.14 16.26 3.51
C GLU A 123 13.43 16.21 2.01
N GLU A 124 13.94 15.08 1.50
CA GLU A 124 14.22 14.84 0.07
C GLU A 124 13.26 13.81 -0.56
N GLY A 125 12.14 13.52 0.13
CA GLY A 125 11.26 12.41 -0.19
C GLY A 125 11.83 11.09 0.32
N GLY A 126 11.24 9.98 -0.10
CA GLY A 126 11.72 8.65 0.26
C GLY A 126 10.61 7.62 0.32
N PHE A 127 10.78 6.59 1.15
CA PHE A 127 9.80 5.54 1.28
C PHE A 127 9.64 5.04 2.72
N MET A 128 8.51 4.40 2.98
CA MET A 128 8.17 3.71 4.21
C MET A 128 7.60 2.34 3.86
N ILE A 129 8.01 1.31 4.58
CA ILE A 129 7.43 -0.04 4.52
C ILE A 129 6.88 -0.37 5.90
N ARG A 130 5.63 -0.83 5.98
CA ARG A 130 4.97 -1.09 7.27
C ARG A 130 3.92 -2.18 7.20
N ASP A 131 3.64 -2.76 8.36
CA ASP A 131 2.45 -3.60 8.55
C ASP A 131 1.16 -2.77 8.34
N PRO A 132 0.14 -3.29 7.62
CA PRO A 132 -1.12 -2.60 7.37
C PRO A 132 -1.89 -2.17 8.62
N GLY A 133 -1.67 -2.83 9.75
CA GLY A 133 -2.26 -2.49 11.05
C GLY A 133 -1.55 -1.35 11.79
N THR A 134 -0.32 -0.99 11.38
CA THR A 134 0.41 0.15 11.98
C THR A 134 -0.39 1.42 11.73
N VAL A 135 -0.65 2.25 12.73
CA VAL A 135 -1.43 3.47 12.54
C VAL A 135 -0.50 4.59 12.08
N VAL A 136 -0.92 5.33 11.05
CA VAL A 136 -0.15 6.42 10.47
C VAL A 136 -1.00 7.64 10.16
N GLU A 137 -0.41 8.82 10.30
CA GLU A 137 -0.92 10.08 9.78
C GLU A 137 0.10 10.65 8.79
N ILE A 138 -0.36 11.10 7.62
CA ILE A 138 0.44 11.93 6.70
C ILE A 138 -0.08 13.35 6.84
N SER A 139 0.60 14.18 7.63
CA SER A 139 0.14 15.53 7.97
C SER A 139 0.57 16.58 6.93
N LYS A 140 1.57 16.27 6.10
CA LYS A 140 2.03 17.11 4.98
C LYS A 140 2.55 16.24 3.83
N GLY A 141 2.36 16.70 2.59
CA GLY A 141 2.88 16.08 1.38
C GLY A 141 1.91 15.06 0.77
N HIS A 142 2.43 14.20 -0.11
CA HIS A 142 1.69 13.13 -0.77
C HIS A 142 2.45 11.81 -0.70
N ALA A 143 1.71 10.71 -0.82
CA ALA A 143 2.25 9.37 -0.92
C ALA A 143 1.57 8.57 -2.03
N ILE A 144 2.37 7.89 -2.85
CA ILE A 144 1.92 6.76 -3.65
C ILE A 144 2.03 5.53 -2.77
N THR A 145 0.97 4.75 -2.66
CA THR A 145 0.84 3.65 -1.71
C THR A 145 0.49 2.36 -2.41
N PHE A 146 1.29 1.33 -2.14
CA PHE A 146 1.09 -0.02 -2.64
C PHE A 146 0.79 -0.96 -1.48
N ALA A 147 -0.13 -1.91 -1.68
CA ALA A 147 -0.21 -3.09 -0.84
C ALA A 147 0.28 -4.30 -1.62
N VAL A 148 1.26 -4.99 -1.04
CA VAL A 148 1.77 -6.26 -1.55
C VAL A 148 1.47 -7.38 -0.56
N GLY A 149 1.16 -8.57 -1.04
CA GLY A 149 0.80 -9.69 -0.20
C GLY A 149 1.22 -11.04 -0.76
N ARG A 150 1.17 -12.06 0.10
CA ARG A 150 1.36 -13.45 -0.32
C ARG A 150 0.23 -13.90 -1.24
N LYS A 151 0.47 -14.99 -1.98
CA LYS A 151 -0.47 -15.56 -2.95
C LYS A 151 -1.83 -15.87 -2.34
N GLU A 152 -1.86 -16.28 -1.09
CA GLU A 152 -3.09 -16.59 -0.35
C GLU A 152 -3.93 -15.34 -0.08
N VAL A 153 -3.28 -14.22 0.27
CA VAL A 153 -3.97 -12.94 0.52
C VAL A 153 -4.61 -12.43 -0.77
N LEU A 154 -3.85 -12.46 -1.87
CA LEU A 154 -4.35 -12.01 -3.17
C LEU A 154 -5.55 -12.84 -3.63
N ARG A 155 -5.52 -14.16 -3.45
CA ARG A 155 -6.58 -15.06 -3.92
C ARG A 155 -7.82 -15.08 -3.03
N LYS A 156 -7.67 -14.94 -1.71
CA LYS A 156 -8.76 -15.18 -0.74
C LYS A 156 -9.32 -13.90 -0.13
N SER A 157 -8.54 -12.83 -0.08
CA SER A 157 -8.88 -11.65 0.74
C SER A 157 -9.01 -10.37 -0.06
N TRP A 158 -8.33 -10.24 -1.19
CA TRP A 158 -8.33 -9.01 -1.97
C TRP A 158 -9.13 -9.15 -3.26
N LYS A 159 -10.03 -8.19 -3.49
CA LYS A 159 -10.69 -8.07 -4.79
C LYS A 159 -9.65 -7.66 -5.84
N PRO A 160 -9.68 -8.25 -7.05
CA PRO A 160 -8.80 -7.83 -8.13
C PRO A 160 -8.95 -6.35 -8.47
N MET A 161 -7.85 -5.73 -8.89
CA MET A 161 -7.85 -4.39 -9.44
C MET A 161 -8.44 -4.45 -10.85
N LYS A 162 -9.51 -3.71 -11.08
CA LYS A 162 -10.13 -3.60 -12.40
C LYS A 162 -9.25 -2.74 -13.31
N MET A 163 -8.83 -3.29 -14.45
CA MET A 163 -7.96 -2.58 -15.39
C MET A 163 -8.46 -2.70 -16.83
N PRO A 164 -8.36 -1.65 -17.65
CA PRO A 164 -8.68 -1.73 -19.07
C PRO A 164 -7.67 -2.65 -19.77
N ARG A 165 -8.16 -3.61 -20.53
CA ARG A 165 -7.28 -4.53 -21.25
C ARG A 165 -6.52 -3.78 -22.33
N SER A 166 -5.20 -3.91 -22.37
CA SER A 166 -4.37 -3.44 -23.47
C SER A 166 -3.13 -4.31 -23.58
N LYS A 167 -2.49 -4.31 -24.75
CA LYS A 167 -1.26 -5.06 -24.96
C LYS A 167 -0.13 -4.56 -24.05
N GLU A 168 -0.02 -3.25 -23.88
CA GLU A 168 0.97 -2.62 -23.01
C GLU A 168 0.80 -3.04 -21.55
N LEU A 169 -0.46 -3.20 -21.11
CA LEU A 169 -0.75 -3.67 -19.75
C LEU A 169 -0.38 -5.14 -19.59
N GLU A 170 -0.71 -5.99 -20.57
CA GLU A 170 -0.34 -7.41 -20.58
C GLU A 170 1.19 -7.59 -20.57
N ASP A 171 1.91 -6.78 -21.35
CA ASP A 171 3.37 -6.78 -21.39
C ASP A 171 3.98 -6.40 -20.03
N GLU A 172 3.45 -5.37 -19.35
CA GLU A 172 3.89 -4.97 -18.00
C GLU A 172 3.60 -6.05 -16.94
N VAL A 173 2.46 -6.75 -17.04
CA VAL A 173 2.13 -7.89 -16.17
C VAL A 173 3.10 -9.05 -16.39
N ALA A 174 3.42 -9.38 -17.64
CA ALA A 174 4.39 -10.42 -17.98
C ALA A 174 5.78 -10.10 -17.41
N LEU A 175 6.24 -8.85 -17.56
CA LEU A 175 7.51 -8.40 -16.99
C LEU A 175 7.58 -8.54 -15.46
N LEU A 176 6.48 -8.24 -14.77
CA LEU A 176 6.39 -8.45 -13.31
C LEU A 176 6.43 -9.95 -12.94
N HIS A 177 5.75 -10.80 -13.70
CA HIS A 177 5.76 -12.25 -13.49
C HIS A 177 7.15 -12.87 -13.65
N ASP A 178 7.91 -12.46 -14.66
CA ASP A 178 9.30 -12.90 -14.86
C ASP A 178 10.22 -12.58 -13.66
N ARG A 179 9.81 -11.63 -12.82
CA ARG A 179 10.53 -11.21 -11.61
C ARG A 179 9.99 -11.83 -10.33
N ASN A 180 9.17 -12.87 -10.46
CA ASN A 180 8.50 -13.52 -9.35
C ASN A 180 7.55 -12.59 -8.58
N VAL A 181 6.94 -11.61 -9.28
CA VAL A 181 5.96 -10.68 -8.73
C VAL A 181 4.59 -10.90 -9.38
N GLY A 182 3.56 -11.06 -8.56
CA GLY A 182 2.18 -11.16 -9.00
C GLY A 182 1.49 -9.82 -9.17
N VAL A 183 0.39 -9.81 -9.93
CA VAL A 183 -0.56 -8.70 -9.96
C VAL A 183 -1.96 -9.28 -9.84
N ASN A 184 -2.75 -8.77 -8.89
CA ASN A 184 -4.14 -9.16 -8.72
C ASN A 184 -5.04 -8.27 -9.58
N ILE A 185 -5.23 -8.62 -10.84
CA ILE A 185 -6.02 -7.84 -11.81
C ILE A 185 -7.19 -8.63 -12.39
N GLU A 186 -8.23 -7.90 -12.75
CA GLU A 186 -9.37 -8.35 -13.54
C GLU A 186 -9.52 -7.36 -14.70
N TYR A 187 -9.49 -7.88 -15.93
CA TYR A 187 -9.65 -7.03 -17.11
C TYR A 187 -11.11 -6.62 -17.26
N LEU A 188 -11.33 -5.34 -17.51
CA LEU A 188 -12.64 -4.84 -17.93
C LEU A 188 -12.94 -5.38 -19.33
N GLU A 189 -14.11 -5.96 -19.52
CA GLU A 189 -14.60 -6.33 -20.85
C GLU A 189 -14.81 -5.05 -21.67
N GLU A 190 -14.35 -5.03 -22.92
CA GLU A 190 -14.67 -3.94 -23.85
C GLU A 190 -16.17 -3.98 -24.14
N ASP A 191 -16.85 -2.84 -24.03
CA ASP A 191 -18.24 -2.72 -24.47
C ASP A 191 -18.25 -2.89 -26.01
N PRO A 192 -18.92 -3.91 -26.59
CA PRO A 192 -18.90 -4.17 -28.03
C PRO A 192 -19.57 -3.08 -28.89
N HIS A 193 -19.97 -1.96 -28.29
CA HIS A 193 -20.84 -0.94 -28.88
C HIS A 193 -20.23 0.47 -28.91
N THR A 194 -18.94 0.64 -28.67
CA THR A 194 -18.20 1.89 -28.92
C THR A 194 -17.36 1.85 -30.18
#